data_AF-A0A0H2ZYV8-F1
#
_entry.id   AF-A0A0H2ZYV8-F1
#
_cell.length_a   1.000
_cell.length_b   1.000
_cell.length_c   1.000
_cell.angle_alpha   90.00
_cell.angle_beta   90.00
_cell.angle_gamma   90.00
#
_symmetry.space_group_name_H-M   'P 1'
#
loop_
_entity.id
_entity.type
_entity.pdbx_description
1 polymer ?
#
loop_
_entity_poly.entity_id
_entity_poly.type
_entity_poly.pdbx_seq_one_letter_code
_entity_poly.pdbx_strand_id
1 'polypeptide(L)' 'MTSRLRNSIKVRDHYTCRYCSVSLAAEPHLLLEVNHIVPISKGGMSTPDNLQTLCWRCNRTKSNKVATA' A
#
# COMPACT_ATOMS: atom_id res chain seq x y z
N MET A 1 -1.38 13.48 0.85
CA MET A 1 -0.23 12.70 0.32
C MET A 1 0.01 13.08 -1.14
N THR A 2 1.23 13.44 -1.54
CA THR A 2 1.52 13.94 -2.92
C THR A 2 1.61 12.79 -3.94
N SER A 3 1.43 13.10 -5.23
CA SER A 3 1.61 12.13 -6.33
C SER A 3 3.05 11.59 -6.41
N ARG A 4 4.03 12.47 -6.21
CA ARG A 4 5.46 12.10 -6.19
C ARG A 4 5.77 11.06 -5.11
N LEU A 5 5.24 11.26 -3.90
CA LEU A 5 5.41 10.30 -2.80
C LEU A 5 4.70 8.97 -3.10
N ARG A 6 3.52 9.00 -3.74
CA ARG A 6 2.84 7.75 -4.13
C ARG A 6 3.67 6.93 -5.12
N ASN A 7 4.23 7.59 -6.11
CA ASN A 7 5.07 6.93 -7.10
C ASN A 7 6.37 6.40 -6.48
N SER A 8 7.03 7.16 -5.60
CA SER A 8 8.26 6.67 -4.95
C SER A 8 8.01 5.42 -4.12
N ILE A 9 6.87 5.31 -3.43
CA ILE A 9 6.52 4.11 -2.66
C ILE A 9 6.23 2.92 -3.58
N LYS A 10 5.51 3.13 -4.69
CA LYS A 10 5.26 2.08 -5.69
C LYS A 10 6.56 1.57 -6.33
N VAL A 11 7.48 2.47 -6.66
CA VAL A 11 8.80 2.11 -7.21
C VAL A 11 9.63 1.34 -6.18
N ARG A 12 9.68 1.81 -4.92
CA ARG A 12 10.37 1.12 -3.81
C ARG A 12 9.85 -0.30 -3.63
N ASP A 13 8.53 -0.48 -3.71
CA ASP A 13 7.90 -1.78 -3.54
C ASP A 13 7.86 -2.59 -4.85
N HIS A 14 8.61 -2.18 -5.88
CA HIS A 14 8.69 -2.84 -7.19
C HIS A 14 7.32 -3.11 -7.81
N TYR A 15 6.38 -2.18 -7.67
CA TYR A 15 5.00 -2.34 -8.14
C TYR A 15 4.39 -3.69 -7.70
N THR A 16 4.66 -4.06 -6.45
CA THR A 16 4.23 -5.33 -5.85
C THR A 16 3.45 -5.04 -4.57
N CYS A 17 2.32 -5.75 -4.41
CA CYS A 17 1.55 -5.69 -3.18
C CYS A 17 2.38 -6.26 -2.02
N ARG A 18 2.60 -5.46 -0.97
CA ARG A 18 3.36 -5.88 0.22
C ARG A 18 2.64 -6.91 1.10
N TYR A 19 1.37 -7.18 0.83
CA TYR A 19 0.55 -8.13 1.59
C TYR A 19 0.42 -9.49 0.91
N CYS A 20 0.04 -9.53 -0.38
CA CYS A 20 -0.15 -10.78 -1.13
C CYS A 20 0.99 -11.10 -2.11
N SER A 21 2.00 -10.23 -2.21
CA SER A 21 3.17 -10.40 -3.09
C SER A 21 2.86 -10.45 -4.60
N VAL A 22 1.62 -10.16 -5.01
CA VAL A 22 1.25 -10.06 -6.44
C VAL A 22 1.73 -8.72 -6.99
N SER A 23 2.41 -8.76 -8.14
CA SER A 23 2.97 -7.61 -8.85
C SER A 23 2.26 -7.35 -10.17
N LEU A 24 2.51 -6.18 -10.76
CA LEU A 24 2.04 -5.86 -12.11
C LEU A 24 2.59 -6.82 -13.18
N ALA A 25 3.71 -7.49 -12.93
CA ALA A 25 4.25 -8.49 -13.85
C ALA A 25 3.37 -9.75 -13.90
N ALA A 26 2.77 -10.14 -12.77
CA ALA A 26 1.86 -11.28 -12.69
C ALA A 26 0.44 -10.91 -13.13
N GLU A 27 -0.04 -9.72 -12.78
CA GLU A 27 -1.37 -9.21 -13.16
C GLU A 27 -1.22 -7.77 -13.72
N PRO A 28 -1.09 -7.57 -15.05
CA PRO A 28 -0.85 -6.27 -15.66
C PRO A 28 -1.92 -5.20 -15.36
N HIS A 29 -3.16 -5.64 -15.13
CA HIS A 29 -4.30 -4.79 -14.82
C HIS A 29 -4.53 -4.64 -13.30
N LEU A 30 -3.60 -5.09 -12.46
CA LEU A 30 -3.73 -5.00 -11.01
C LEU A 30 -3.65 -3.54 -10.55
N LEU A 31 -4.73 -3.05 -9.97
CA LEU A 31 -4.75 -1.73 -9.37
C LEU A 31 -3.96 -1.74 -8.05
N LEU A 32 -2.88 -0.96 -8.01
CA LEU A 32 -2.05 -0.75 -6.82
C LEU A 32 -2.29 0.63 -6.22
N GLU A 33 -2.46 0.66 -4.91
CA GLU A 33 -2.71 1.84 -4.10
C GLU A 33 -1.66 1.93 -2.99
N VAL A 34 -1.38 3.16 -2.55
CA VAL A 34 -0.50 3.36 -1.39
C VAL A 34 -1.38 3.55 -0.17
N ASN A 35 -1.14 2.72 0.84
CA ASN A 35 -1.89 2.72 2.09
C ASN A 35 -0.96 2.91 3.29
N HIS A 36 -1.48 3.50 4.37
CA HIS A 36 -0.77 3.64 5.62
C HIS A 36 -0.70 2.29 6.36
N ILE A 37 0.46 1.93 6.90
CA ILE A 37 0.64 0.75 7.76
C ILE A 37 -0.15 0.99 9.05
N VAL A 38 0.19 2.07 9.75
CA VAL A 38 -0.57 2.62 10.88
C VAL A 38 -1.54 3.67 10.35
N PRO A 39 -2.87 3.51 10.56
CA PRO A 39 -3.85 4.50 10.13
C PRO A 39 -3.60 5.89 10.73
N ILE A 40 -3.92 6.94 9.97
CA ILE A 40 -3.81 8.33 10.44
C ILE A 40 -4.62 8.54 11.73
N SER A 41 -5.79 7.93 11.83
CA SER A 41 -6.65 7.98 13.03
C SER A 41 -6.00 7.40 14.30
N LYS A 42 -4.94 6.59 14.15
CA LYS A 42 -4.15 6.03 15.25
C LYS A 42 -2.78 6.72 15.41
N GLY A 43 -2.60 7.91 14.84
CA GLY A 43 -1.36 8.67 14.90
C GLY A 43 -0.33 8.31 13.81
N GLY A 44 -0.73 7.53 12.80
CA GLY A 44 0.15 7.19 11.69
C GLY A 44 0.49 8.41 10.82
N MET A 45 1.78 8.60 10.52
CA MET A 45 2.25 9.69 9.66
C MET A 45 2.29 9.29 8.18
N SER A 46 2.24 10.26 7.27
CA SER A 46 2.43 10.01 5.84
C SER A 46 3.92 9.99 5.46
N THR A 47 4.73 9.25 6.21
CA THR A 47 6.16 9.05 5.96
C THR A 47 6.38 7.81 5.10
N PRO A 48 7.47 7.73 4.33
CA PRO A 48 7.77 6.54 3.52
C PRO A 48 7.74 5.24 4.31
N ASP A 49 8.20 5.27 5.56
CA ASP A 49 8.27 4.10 6.45
C ASP A 49 6.89 3.60 6.88
N ASN A 50 5.91 4.51 6.99
CA ASN A 50 4.53 4.16 7.35
C ASN A 50 3.63 3.95 6.12
N LEU A 51 4.19 3.96 4.91
CA LEU A 51 3.45 3.79 3.66
C LEU A 51 3.86 2.48 2.98
N GLN A 52 2.89 1.79 2.40
CA GLN A 52 3.10 0.54 1.69
C GLN A 52 2.20 0.46 0.46
N THR A 53 2.68 -0.24 -0.58
CA THR A 53 1.89 -0.55 -1.77
C THR A 53 1.03 -1.78 -1.50
N LEU A 54 -0.29 -1.65 -1.69
CA LEU A 54 -1.26 -2.74 -1.62
C LEU A 54 -2.04 -2.82 -2.93
N CYS A 55 -2.42 -4.02 -3.35
CA CYS A 55 -3.40 -4.15 -4.41
C CYS A 55 -4.81 -3.81 -3.90
N TRP A 56 -5.70 -3.41 -4.80
CA TRP A 56 -7.06 -3.02 -4.46
C TRP A 56 -7.81 -4.11 -3.66
N ARG A 57 -7.56 -5.40 -3.95
CA ARG A 57 -8.15 -6.53 -3.22
C ARG A 57 -7.69 -6.51 -1.75
N CYS A 58 -6.38 -6.50 -1.52
CA CYS A 58 -5.81 -6.46 -0.16
C CYS A 58 -6.16 -5.16 0.56
N ASN A 59 -6.18 -4.02 -0.14
CA ASN A 59 -6.55 -2.75 0.44
C ASN A 59 -8.01 -2.78 0.93
N ARG A 60 -8.93 -3.29 0.11
CA ARG A 60 -10.35 -3.48 0.47
C ARG A 60 -10.52 -4.46 1.63
N THR A 61 -9.77 -5.56 1.65
CA THR A 61 -9.79 -6.52 2.77
C THR A 61 -9.27 -5.89 4.07
N LYS A 62 -8.24 -5.04 3.98
CA LYS A 62 -7.65 -4.34 5.13
C LYS A 62 -8.53 -3.20 5.64
N SER A 63 -9.30 -2.53 4.79
CA SER A 63 -10.15 -1.38 5.16
C SER A 63 -11.17 -1.63 6.27
N ASN A 64 -11.37 -2.88 6.72
CA ASN A 64 -12.20 -3.21 7.88
C ASN A 64 -11.51 -4.01 8.98
N LYS A 65 -10.20 -4.27 8.89
CA LYS A 65 -9.44 -4.99 9.93
C LYS A 65 -8.17 -4.21 10.21
N VAL A 66 -8.06 -3.68 11.43
CA VAL A 66 -6.78 -3.22 11.97
C VAL A 66 -5.81 -4.39 11.78
N ALA A 67 -4.67 -4.14 11.15
CA ALA A 67 -3.59 -5.12 11.09
C ALA A 67 -3.18 -5.40 12.54
N THR A 68 -3.77 -6.44 13.14
CA THR A 68 -3.24 -7.05 14.35
C THR A 68 -1.92 -7.69 13.94
N ALA A 69 -0.89 -7.34 14.70
CA ALA A 69 0.50 -7.74 14.55
C ALA A 69 0.68 -9.24 14.37
#